data_AF-A0A2G8KWC0-F1
#
_entry.id   AF-A0A2G8KWC0-F1
#
_cell.length_a   1.000
_cell.length_b   1.000
_cell.length_c   1.000
_cell.angle_alpha   90.00
_cell.angle_beta   90.00
_cell.angle_gamma   90.00
#
_symmetry.space_group_name_H-M   'P 1'
#
loop_
_entity.id
_entity.type
_entity.pdbx_description
1 polymer ?
#
loop_
_entity_poly.entity_id
_entity_poly.type
_entity_poly.pdbx_seq_one_letter_code
_entity_poly.pdbx_strand_id
1 'polypeptide(L)'
;MHFIEYTKHPVKSVISIKQSSSVIFPAVTLCNLNPIRKSYLQEVTPNQAAFLSLNKEGFGNLYEVKKNEDDDELDTEDSEWDEHQLVGVNATRFAEEGSHRLEEMLLSCTWKNAKCTNESFTKRWTNFGYCFTFNEPAQGDVHMAGRHERFSVVLDVQQNEYSLRGLESAVGFAVILHEQEDVPLIYDFGFLTPPGYRTQVAIKRKVVRCIDLYSLQPV
;
A
#
# COMPACT_ATOMS: atom_id res chain seq x y z
N MET A 1 40.24 -20.42 -30.95
CA MET A 1 39.84 -19.13 -30.34
C MET A 1 38.35 -19.06 -29.98
N HIS A 2 37.42 -19.52 -30.83
CA HIS A 2 35.97 -19.45 -30.54
C HIS A 2 35.47 -20.21 -29.29
N PHE A 3 36.12 -21.30 -28.88
CA PHE A 3 35.75 -22.05 -27.67
C PHE A 3 35.95 -21.24 -26.38
N ILE A 4 36.99 -20.40 -26.31
CA ILE A 4 37.27 -19.54 -25.14
C ILE A 4 36.27 -18.38 -25.05
N GLU A 5 35.70 -17.93 -26.17
CA GLU A 5 34.64 -16.92 -26.17
C GLU A 5 33.30 -17.50 -25.72
N TYR A 6 33.02 -18.75 -26.08
CA TYR A 6 31.80 -19.45 -25.67
C TYR A 6 31.72 -19.65 -24.16
N THR A 7 32.83 -20.03 -23.50
CA THR A 7 32.88 -20.23 -22.03
C THR A 7 32.74 -18.94 -21.22
N LYS A 8 32.80 -17.76 -21.86
CA LYS A 8 32.51 -16.47 -21.23
C LYS A 8 31.01 -16.16 -21.18
N HIS A 9 30.18 -17.01 -21.79
CA HIS A 9 28.72 -16.86 -21.87
C HIS A 9 28.26 -15.44 -22.27
N PRO A 10 28.75 -14.90 -23.42
CA PRO A 10 28.37 -13.56 -23.84
C PRO A 10 26.87 -13.50 -24.14
N VAL A 11 26.15 -12.61 -23.46
CA VAL A 11 24.72 -12.39 -23.66
C VAL A 11 24.46 -11.12 -24.48
N LYS A 12 23.44 -11.17 -25.33
CA LYS A 12 22.99 -10.01 -26.12
C LYS A 12 21.52 -9.73 -25.82
N SER A 13 21.21 -8.49 -25.44
CA SER A 13 19.83 -8.04 -25.27
C SER A 13 19.18 -7.76 -26.62
N VAL A 14 17.95 -8.24 -26.82
CA VAL A 14 17.12 -7.92 -27.99
C VAL A 14 15.92 -7.11 -27.52
N ILE A 15 15.71 -5.94 -28.13
CA ILE A 15 14.57 -5.06 -27.84
C ILE A 15 13.61 -5.14 -29.03
N SER A 16 12.35 -5.47 -28.76
CA SER A 16 11.28 -5.43 -29.76
C SER A 16 10.12 -4.59 -29.26
N ILE A 17 9.49 -3.85 -30.18
CA ILE A 17 8.27 -3.10 -29.90
C ILE A 17 7.13 -3.84 -30.58
N LYS A 18 6.24 -4.42 -29.78
CA LYS A 18 5.02 -5.07 -30.26
C LYS A 18 3.83 -4.13 -30.05
N GLN A 19 3.12 -3.83 -31.12
CA GLN A 19 1.79 -3.22 -31.03
C GLN A 19 0.77 -4.36 -30.83
N SER A 20 -0.01 -4.29 -29.77
CA SER A 20 -1.03 -5.29 -29.44
C SER A 20 -2.42 -4.67 -29.62
N SER A 21 -3.39 -5.45 -30.10
CA SER A 21 -4.80 -5.04 -30.22
C SER A 21 -5.51 -4.98 -28.88
N SER A 22 -4.96 -5.62 -27.85
CA SER A 22 -5.37 -5.51 -26.46
C SER A 22 -4.17 -5.65 -25.53
N VAL A 23 -4.25 -5.02 -24.36
CA VAL A 23 -3.26 -5.13 -23.28
C VAL A 23 -4.03 -5.25 -21.97
N ILE A 24 -3.68 -6.24 -21.15
CA ILE A 24 -4.21 -6.36 -19.79
C ILE A 24 -3.84 -5.08 -19.02
N PHE A 25 -4.85 -4.42 -18.45
CA PHE A 25 -4.62 -3.26 -17.59
C PHE A 25 -3.92 -3.71 -16.30
N PRO A 26 -2.97 -2.96 -15.72
CA PRO A 26 -2.31 -3.38 -14.48
C PRO A 26 -3.28 -3.39 -13.29
N ALA A 27 -2.92 -4.07 -12.21
CA ALA A 27 -3.53 -3.85 -10.91
C ALA A 27 -3.05 -2.49 -10.37
N VAL A 28 -3.94 -1.77 -9.69
CA VAL A 28 -3.63 -0.44 -9.12
C VAL A 28 -3.96 -0.46 -7.64
N THR A 29 -2.94 -0.46 -6.78
CA THR A 29 -3.12 -0.39 -5.33
C THR A 29 -2.98 1.04 -4.84
N LEU A 30 -3.92 1.44 -3.99
CA LEU A 30 -4.06 2.77 -3.42
C LEU A 30 -4.04 2.64 -1.88
N CYS A 31 -3.11 3.32 -1.23
CA CYS A 31 -3.00 3.39 0.22
C CYS A 31 -3.17 4.83 0.68
N ASN A 32 -4.00 5.05 1.70
CA ASN A 32 -4.02 6.32 2.41
C ASN A 32 -2.71 6.45 3.22
N LEU A 33 -2.06 7.62 3.19
CA LEU A 33 -0.83 7.86 3.96
C LEU A 33 -1.04 7.83 5.48
N ASN A 34 -2.28 7.86 5.95
CA ASN A 34 -2.65 7.61 7.33
C ASN A 34 -3.06 6.13 7.52
N PRO A 35 -2.25 5.30 8.23
CA PRO A 35 -2.56 3.87 8.37
C PRO A 35 -3.78 3.60 9.26
N ILE A 36 -4.04 4.44 10.26
CA ILE A 36 -5.12 4.26 11.24
C ILE A 36 -5.87 5.58 11.44
N ARG A 37 -7.20 5.52 11.36
CA ARG A 37 -8.09 6.64 11.65
C ARG A 37 -7.95 7.16 13.09
N LYS A 38 -7.87 8.47 13.24
CA LYS A 38 -7.82 9.16 14.54
C LYS A 38 -9.02 8.81 15.41
N SER A 39 -10.22 8.77 14.86
CA SER A 39 -11.44 8.39 15.60
C SER A 39 -11.30 6.99 16.24
N TYR A 40 -10.73 6.02 15.51
CA TYR A 40 -10.51 4.67 16.02
C TYR A 40 -9.48 4.64 17.17
N LEU A 41 -8.42 5.47 17.07
CA LEU A 41 -7.42 5.60 18.14
C LEU A 41 -7.99 6.21 19.43
N GLN A 42 -9.09 6.97 19.36
CA GLN A 42 -9.72 7.57 20.54
C GLN A 42 -10.62 6.60 21.31
N GLU A 43 -10.99 5.46 20.70
CA GLU A 43 -11.92 4.48 21.25
C GLU A 43 -11.24 3.15 21.63
N VAL A 44 -9.90 3.17 21.78
CA VAL A 44 -9.13 1.96 22.09
C VAL A 44 -9.36 1.47 23.52
N THR A 45 -9.41 0.15 23.68
CA THR A 45 -9.46 -0.53 24.98
C THR A 45 -8.13 -0.39 25.74
N PRO A 46 -8.09 -0.59 27.07
CA PRO A 46 -6.84 -0.58 27.85
C PRO A 46 -5.76 -1.52 27.29
N ASN A 47 -6.14 -2.71 26.83
CA ASN A 47 -5.19 -3.67 26.22
C ASN A 47 -4.65 -3.17 24.87
N GLN A 48 -5.48 -2.51 24.06
CA GLN A 48 -5.04 -1.89 22.80
C GLN A 48 -4.16 -0.66 23.05
N ALA A 49 -4.47 0.15 24.07
CA ALA A 49 -3.63 1.25 24.50
C ALA A 49 -2.25 0.77 24.99
N ALA A 50 -2.21 -0.33 25.74
CA ALA A 50 -0.96 -0.99 26.14
C ALA A 50 -0.19 -1.52 24.92
N PHE A 51 -0.87 -2.19 23.98
CA PHE A 51 -0.28 -2.65 22.71
C PHE A 51 0.35 -1.51 21.90
N LEU A 52 -0.34 -0.38 21.77
CA LEU A 52 0.18 0.82 21.10
C LEU A 52 1.41 1.36 21.83
N SER A 53 1.33 1.52 23.14
CA SER A 53 2.40 2.10 23.97
C SER A 53 3.70 1.29 23.98
N LEU A 54 3.60 -0.04 23.84
CA LEU A 54 4.74 -0.96 23.80
C LEU A 54 5.37 -1.04 22.40
N ASN A 55 4.64 -0.70 21.33
CA ASN A 55 5.13 -0.78 19.96
C ASN A 55 5.71 0.56 19.48
N LYS A 56 6.74 1.06 20.17
CA LYS A 56 7.35 2.39 19.93
C LYS A 56 7.95 2.57 18.53
N GLU A 57 8.41 1.50 17.88
CA GLU A 57 8.94 1.54 16.51
C GLU A 57 7.84 1.47 15.43
N GLY A 58 6.60 1.16 15.81
CA GLY A 58 5.44 1.12 14.92
C GLY A 58 4.40 2.16 15.31
N PHE A 59 3.25 1.69 15.81
CA PHE A 59 2.10 2.54 16.12
C PHE A 59 2.23 3.36 17.42
N GLY A 60 3.31 3.18 18.20
CA GLY A 60 3.48 3.82 19.51
C GLY A 60 3.62 5.33 19.48
N ASN A 61 3.96 5.92 18.34
CA ASN A 61 3.91 7.37 18.16
C ASN A 61 2.48 7.89 17.91
N LEU A 62 1.52 7.04 17.52
CA LEU A 62 0.16 7.45 17.15
C LEU A 62 -0.77 7.66 18.35
N TYR A 63 -0.41 7.16 19.53
CA TYR A 63 -1.26 7.16 20.72
C TYR A 63 -0.65 8.00 21.85
N GLU A 64 -1.39 8.99 22.34
CA GLU A 64 -1.03 9.70 23.56
C GLU A 64 -1.56 8.94 24.76
N VAL A 65 -0.64 8.47 25.63
CA VAL A 65 -1.02 8.15 27.00
C VAL A 65 -1.41 9.49 27.65
N LYS A 66 -2.70 9.68 27.95
CA LYS A 66 -3.13 10.79 28.81
C LYS A 66 -2.42 10.61 30.15
N LYS A 67 -1.37 11.40 30.40
CA LYS A 67 -0.89 11.62 31.76
C LYS A 67 -1.90 12.55 32.42
N ASN A 68 -2.47 12.13 33.54
CA ASN A 68 -3.28 13.04 34.35
C ASN A 68 -2.32 14.12 34.88
N GLU A 69 -2.68 15.40 34.70
CA GLU A 69 -1.89 16.55 35.15
C GLU A 69 -1.98 16.77 36.69
N ASP A 70 -2.76 15.94 37.39
CA ASP A 70 -3.04 16.07 38.84
C ASP A 70 -2.20 15.12 39.73
N ASP A 71 -1.34 14.26 39.17
CA ASP A 71 -0.46 13.39 39.97
C ASP A 71 0.89 14.09 40.19
N ASP A 72 0.90 15.05 41.13
CA ASP A 72 2.11 15.54 41.78
C ASP A 72 2.81 14.37 42.50
N GLU A 73 4.06 14.12 42.11
CA GLU A 73 5.12 13.47 42.89
C GLU A 73 4.70 12.22 43.70
N LEU A 74 4.48 11.10 43.01
CA LEU A 74 4.55 9.77 43.61
C LEU A 74 5.59 8.94 42.85
N ASP A 75 6.54 8.42 43.61
CA ASP A 75 7.67 7.60 43.19
C ASP A 75 7.33 6.73 41.97
N THR A 76 8.12 6.89 40.90
CA THR A 76 8.26 5.83 39.90
C THR A 76 9.03 4.69 40.56
N GLU A 77 8.40 3.98 41.50
CA GLU A 77 8.64 2.55 41.56
C GLU A 77 8.29 2.03 40.18
N ASP A 78 9.29 1.46 39.52
CA ASP A 78 9.14 0.64 38.34
C ASP A 78 7.98 -0.33 38.61
N SER A 79 6.77 0.06 38.21
CA SER A 79 5.72 -0.91 38.04
C SER A 79 6.25 -1.78 36.91
N GLU A 80 6.86 -2.90 37.28
CA GLU A 80 7.02 -4.07 36.43
C GLU A 80 5.63 -4.30 35.82
N TRP A 81 5.42 -3.69 34.65
CA TRP A 81 4.30 -4.03 33.80
C TRP A 81 4.59 -5.46 33.43
N ASP A 82 3.89 -6.37 34.10
CA ASP A 82 4.01 -7.80 33.91
C ASP A 82 4.06 -8.08 32.40
N GLU A 83 5.26 -8.44 31.93
CA GLU A 83 5.63 -8.57 30.51
C GLU A 83 4.72 -9.59 29.78
N HIS A 84 3.88 -10.28 30.56
CA HIS A 84 2.96 -11.33 30.15
C HIS A 84 1.50 -10.89 29.90
N GLN A 85 1.18 -9.60 29.87
CA GLN A 85 -0.20 -9.14 29.58
C GLN A 85 -0.46 -8.51 28.20
N LEU A 86 0.34 -8.82 27.17
CA LEU A 86 -0.03 -8.58 25.76
C LEU A 86 -0.98 -9.66 25.19
N VAL A 87 -1.70 -10.38 26.06
CA VAL A 87 -2.59 -11.46 25.66
C VAL A 87 -3.95 -10.87 25.26
N GLY A 88 -4.18 -10.74 23.94
CA GLY A 88 -5.53 -10.57 23.40
C GLY A 88 -5.71 -9.56 22.27
N VAL A 89 -4.69 -8.77 21.91
CA VAL A 89 -4.79 -7.87 20.75
C VAL A 89 -4.32 -8.59 19.49
N ASN A 90 -5.24 -8.84 18.57
CA ASN A 90 -4.89 -9.29 17.24
C ASN A 90 -4.47 -8.06 16.40
N ALA A 91 -3.16 -7.92 16.16
CA ALA A 91 -2.59 -6.77 15.46
C ALA A 91 -3.15 -6.59 14.04
N THR A 92 -3.35 -7.69 13.31
CA THR A 92 -3.93 -7.68 11.97
C THR A 92 -5.34 -7.10 12.01
N ARG A 93 -6.19 -7.62 12.91
CA ARG A 93 -7.56 -7.16 13.07
C ARG A 93 -7.64 -5.70 13.53
N PHE A 94 -6.78 -5.30 14.47
CA PHE A 94 -6.69 -3.92 14.95
C PHE A 94 -6.36 -2.95 13.80
N ALA A 95 -5.34 -3.28 12.99
CA ALA A 95 -4.99 -2.48 11.83
C ALA A 95 -6.11 -2.49 10.77
N GLU A 96 -6.82 -3.60 10.61
CA GLU A 96 -7.90 -3.72 9.64
C GLU A 96 -9.10 -2.85 9.99
N GLU A 97 -9.55 -2.93 11.23
CA GLU A 97 -10.69 -2.18 11.75
C GLU A 97 -10.35 -0.68 11.86
N GLY A 98 -9.11 -0.36 12.23
CA GLY A 98 -8.61 1.01 12.33
C GLY A 98 -8.30 1.69 10.99
N SER A 99 -8.04 0.92 9.94
CA SER A 99 -7.76 1.45 8.59
C SER A 99 -8.96 2.19 7.98
N HIS A 100 -8.66 3.11 7.05
CA HIS A 100 -9.67 3.82 6.27
C HIS A 100 -10.58 2.86 5.48
N ARG A 101 -11.83 3.28 5.28
CA ARG A 101 -12.82 2.53 4.49
C ARG A 101 -12.90 3.11 3.09
N LEU A 102 -12.87 2.26 2.08
CA LEU A 102 -12.92 2.73 0.70
C LEU A 102 -14.26 3.40 0.37
N GLU A 103 -15.36 2.92 0.96
CA GLU A 103 -16.69 3.50 0.74
C GLU A 103 -16.75 4.98 1.13
N GLU A 104 -15.99 5.36 2.15
CA GLU A 104 -15.96 6.72 2.69
C GLU A 104 -14.93 7.59 1.93
N MET A 105 -13.86 6.99 1.40
CA MET A 105 -12.86 7.70 0.61
C MET A 105 -13.24 7.83 -0.88
N LEU A 106 -14.01 6.91 -1.46
CA LEU A 106 -14.24 6.84 -2.90
C LEU A 106 -15.37 7.78 -3.35
N LEU A 107 -15.01 9.00 -3.77
CA LEU A 107 -15.98 9.99 -4.26
C LEU A 107 -16.48 9.68 -5.68
N SER A 108 -15.60 9.23 -6.58
CA SER A 108 -15.99 8.76 -7.91
C SER A 108 -15.00 7.77 -8.49
N CYS A 109 -15.50 6.85 -9.31
CA CYS A 109 -14.71 5.85 -10.00
C CYS A 109 -15.23 5.67 -11.43
N THR A 110 -14.32 5.64 -12.40
CA THR A 110 -14.64 5.36 -13.81
C THR A 110 -13.63 4.41 -14.40
N TRP A 111 -14.13 3.31 -14.98
CA TRP A 111 -13.36 2.30 -15.70
C TRP A 111 -13.95 2.14 -17.10
N LYS A 112 -13.17 2.39 -18.16
CA LYS A 112 -13.64 2.30 -19.57
C LYS A 112 -14.95 3.04 -19.84
N ASN A 113 -15.11 4.23 -19.28
CA ASN A 113 -16.34 5.05 -19.33
C ASN A 113 -17.56 4.48 -18.61
N ALA A 114 -17.42 3.35 -17.91
CA ALA A 114 -18.43 2.84 -17.00
C ALA A 114 -18.13 3.27 -15.56
N LYS A 115 -19.18 3.48 -14.76
CA LYS A 115 -19.03 3.74 -13.33
C LYS A 115 -18.56 2.46 -12.63
N CYS A 116 -17.51 2.56 -11.82
CA CYS A 116 -17.09 1.51 -10.88
C CYS A 116 -17.46 1.89 -9.44
N THR A 117 -17.43 0.92 -8.55
CA THR A 117 -17.78 1.07 -7.13
C THR A 117 -16.68 0.49 -6.25
N ASN A 118 -16.84 0.58 -4.93
CA ASN A 118 -15.95 -0.06 -3.95
C ASN A 118 -15.84 -1.59 -4.16
N GLU A 119 -16.89 -2.25 -4.67
CA GLU A 119 -16.88 -3.68 -5.03
C GLU A 119 -15.86 -4.02 -6.14
N SER A 120 -15.42 -3.02 -6.91
CA SER A 120 -14.38 -3.18 -7.92
C SER A 120 -12.96 -3.20 -7.32
N PHE A 121 -12.83 -3.15 -6.00
CA PHE A 121 -11.56 -3.11 -5.29
C PHE A 121 -11.47 -4.23 -4.25
N THR A 122 -10.27 -4.76 -4.10
CA THR A 122 -9.95 -5.76 -3.07
C THR A 122 -9.12 -5.11 -1.97
N LYS A 123 -9.59 -5.19 -0.72
CA LYS A 123 -8.84 -4.74 0.46
C LYS A 123 -7.71 -5.74 0.73
N ARG A 124 -6.47 -5.26 0.83
CA ARG A 124 -5.27 -6.08 1.04
C ARG A 124 -4.34 -5.50 2.09
N TRP A 125 -3.67 -6.38 2.81
CA TRP A 125 -2.54 -6.03 3.66
C TRP A 125 -1.29 -5.82 2.81
N THR A 126 -0.55 -4.74 3.07
CA THR A 126 0.67 -4.36 2.34
C THR A 126 1.76 -3.95 3.34
N ASN A 127 2.98 -3.69 2.85
CA ASN A 127 4.03 -3.07 3.68
C ASN A 127 3.75 -1.59 4.03
N PHE A 128 2.59 -1.06 3.61
CA PHE A 128 2.08 0.27 3.98
C PHE A 128 0.85 0.19 4.91
N GLY A 129 0.40 -1.02 5.29
CA GLY A 129 -0.86 -1.26 6.01
C GLY A 129 -2.00 -1.72 5.08
N TYR A 130 -3.24 -1.49 5.48
CA TYR A 130 -4.40 -1.89 4.66
C TYR A 130 -4.67 -0.91 3.53
N CYS A 131 -4.73 -1.45 2.31
CA CYS A 131 -4.88 -0.70 1.07
C CYS A 131 -5.90 -1.34 0.15
N PHE A 132 -6.24 -0.65 -0.94
CA PHE A 132 -7.29 -1.07 -1.87
C PHE A 132 -6.70 -1.27 -3.26
N THR A 133 -6.89 -2.46 -3.82
CA THR A 133 -6.38 -2.82 -5.15
C THR A 133 -7.51 -2.92 -6.15
N PHE A 134 -7.48 -2.06 -7.17
CA PHE A 134 -8.36 -2.14 -8.33
C PHE A 134 -7.84 -3.21 -9.30
N ASN A 135 -8.77 -3.81 -10.06
CA ASN A 135 -8.47 -4.76 -11.13
C ASN A 135 -7.81 -6.06 -10.64
N GLU A 136 -8.27 -6.54 -9.48
CA GLU A 136 -7.85 -7.81 -8.90
C GLU A 136 -9.04 -8.50 -8.19
N PRO A 137 -9.65 -9.54 -8.79
CA PRO A 137 -9.27 -10.20 -10.05
C PRO A 137 -9.43 -9.29 -11.28
N ALA A 138 -8.77 -9.67 -12.38
CA ALA A 138 -8.74 -8.86 -13.60
C ALA A 138 -10.15 -8.54 -14.14
N GLN A 139 -10.42 -7.26 -14.36
CA GLN A 139 -11.67 -6.69 -14.88
C GLN A 139 -11.61 -6.41 -16.40
N GLY A 140 -10.55 -6.89 -17.06
CA GLY A 140 -10.44 -6.98 -18.52
C GLY A 140 -9.39 -6.06 -19.16
N ASP A 141 -9.24 -6.22 -20.46
CA ASP A 141 -8.17 -5.60 -21.25
C ASP A 141 -8.50 -4.20 -21.76
N VAL A 142 -7.49 -3.37 -21.98
CA VAL A 142 -7.61 -2.13 -22.76
C VAL A 142 -7.19 -2.35 -24.20
N HIS A 143 -7.97 -1.82 -25.13
CA HIS A 143 -7.79 -1.82 -26.58
C HIS A 143 -7.29 -0.48 -27.11
N MET A 144 -7.57 0.63 -26.41
CA MET A 144 -7.22 1.98 -26.83
C MET A 144 -6.48 2.75 -25.73
N ALA A 145 -5.43 3.46 -26.12
CA ALA A 145 -4.73 4.34 -25.20
C ALA A 145 -5.48 5.68 -25.02
N GLY A 146 -5.28 6.31 -23.87
CA GLY A 146 -5.68 7.70 -23.63
C GLY A 146 -7.10 7.85 -23.09
N ARG A 147 -7.81 8.88 -23.54
CA ARG A 147 -9.09 9.32 -22.92
C ARG A 147 -10.21 8.29 -23.06
N HIS A 148 -10.14 7.42 -24.07
CA HIS A 148 -11.19 6.46 -24.40
C HIS A 148 -11.28 5.30 -23.40
N GLU A 149 -10.14 4.75 -22.96
CA GLU A 149 -10.12 3.69 -21.96
C GLU A 149 -9.10 4.05 -20.88
N ARG A 150 -9.63 4.59 -19.79
CA ARG A 150 -8.85 4.98 -18.62
C ARG A 150 -9.50 4.47 -17.34
N PHE A 151 -8.66 4.26 -16.35
CA PHE A 151 -9.06 4.20 -14.96
C PHE A 151 -8.96 5.61 -14.36
N SER A 152 -9.99 6.01 -13.63
CA SER A 152 -10.06 7.33 -13.00
C SER A 152 -10.75 7.21 -11.67
N VAL A 153 -10.10 7.71 -10.62
CA VAL A 153 -10.68 7.81 -9.29
C VAL A 153 -10.57 9.24 -8.78
N VAL A 154 -11.54 9.64 -7.98
CA VAL A 154 -11.46 10.82 -7.12
C VAL A 154 -11.65 10.31 -5.70
N LEU A 155 -10.66 10.60 -4.85
CA LEU A 155 -10.59 10.12 -3.49
C LEU A 155 -10.65 11.29 -2.52
N ASP A 156 -11.38 11.11 -1.42
CA ASP A 156 -11.24 11.91 -0.21
C ASP A 156 -10.13 11.31 0.65
N VAL A 157 -9.16 12.13 1.01
CA VAL A 157 -8.05 11.75 1.88
C VAL A 157 -8.49 11.64 3.34
N GLN A 158 -9.62 12.22 3.71
CA GLN A 158 -10.13 12.28 5.08
C GLN A 158 -9.09 12.87 6.06
N GLN A 159 -8.57 14.06 5.72
CA GLN A 159 -7.48 14.69 6.48
C GLN A 159 -7.84 14.92 7.96
N ASN A 160 -9.12 15.05 8.29
CA ASN A 160 -9.62 15.14 9.66
C ASN A 160 -9.36 13.88 10.51
N GLU A 161 -9.21 12.72 9.87
CA GLU A 161 -8.89 11.44 10.51
C GLU A 161 -7.38 11.20 10.67
N TYR A 162 -6.53 12.12 10.20
CA TYR A 162 -5.09 12.01 10.43
C TYR A 162 -4.75 12.28 11.89
N SER A 163 -3.91 11.42 12.47
CA SER A 163 -3.36 11.67 13.81
C SER A 163 -2.21 12.69 13.73
N LEU A 164 -2.05 13.51 14.78
CA LEU A 164 -1.04 14.59 14.84
C LEU A 164 0.40 14.08 14.94
N ARG A 165 0.61 12.77 15.09
CA ARG A 165 1.92 12.11 15.21
C ARG A 165 2.07 10.92 14.26
N GLY A 166 1.41 10.98 13.10
CA GLY A 166 1.53 10.00 12.02
C GLY A 166 3.00 9.68 11.68
N LEU A 167 3.28 8.43 11.28
CA LEU A 167 4.63 8.02 10.83
C LEU A 167 5.10 8.87 9.64
N GLU A 168 4.17 9.41 8.85
CA GLU A 168 4.46 10.31 7.75
C GLU A 168 3.89 11.70 8.00
N SER A 169 4.72 12.73 7.86
CA SER A 169 4.27 14.13 7.84
C SER A 169 3.52 14.50 6.55
N ALA A 170 3.26 13.52 5.67
CA ALA A 170 2.66 13.70 4.36
C ALA A 170 1.18 13.33 4.37
N VAL A 171 0.38 14.10 3.63
CA VAL A 171 -1.05 13.86 3.41
C VAL A 171 -1.26 13.51 1.95
N GLY A 172 -2.04 12.46 1.68
CA GLY A 172 -2.29 11.99 0.33
C GLY A 172 -2.41 10.48 0.24
N PHE A 173 -2.12 9.96 -0.96
CA PHE A 173 -2.15 8.53 -1.24
C PHE A 173 -0.81 8.06 -1.81
N ALA A 174 -0.34 6.91 -1.34
CA ALA A 174 0.69 6.13 -2.02
C ALA A 174 0.02 5.21 -3.06
N VAL A 175 0.57 5.18 -4.26
CA VAL A 175 -0.01 4.46 -5.40
C VAL A 175 1.06 3.61 -6.08
N ILE A 176 0.71 2.37 -6.43
CA ILE A 176 1.58 1.48 -7.21
C ILE A 176 0.79 0.82 -8.33
N LEU A 177 1.46 0.56 -9.45
CA LEU A 177 0.96 -0.28 -10.54
C LEU A 177 1.79 -1.56 -10.60
N HIS A 178 1.14 -2.72 -10.60
CA HIS A 178 1.79 -4.03 -10.60
C HIS A 178 1.03 -5.05 -11.47
N GLU A 179 1.62 -6.22 -11.73
CA GLU A 179 0.87 -7.32 -12.38
C GLU A 179 -0.17 -7.89 -11.41
N GLN A 180 -1.23 -8.51 -11.93
CA GLN A 180 -2.23 -9.15 -11.08
C GLN A 180 -1.60 -10.22 -10.20
N GLU A 181 -2.12 -10.40 -8.98
CA GLU A 181 -1.65 -11.42 -8.01
C GLU A 181 -0.26 -11.15 -7.40
N ASP A 182 0.49 -10.17 -7.92
CA ASP A 182 1.73 -9.71 -7.29
C ASP A 182 1.44 -9.00 -5.95
N VAL A 183 2.40 -9.14 -5.02
CA VAL A 183 2.39 -8.42 -3.74
C VAL A 183 2.81 -6.96 -3.98
N PRO A 184 1.98 -5.97 -3.62
CA PRO A 184 2.28 -4.57 -3.88
C PRO A 184 3.23 -4.02 -2.81
N LEU A 185 4.52 -3.92 -3.15
CA LEU A 185 5.56 -3.33 -2.31
C LEU A 185 5.54 -1.80 -2.40
N ILE A 186 4.51 -1.20 -1.81
CA ILE A 186 4.16 0.22 -1.95
C ILE A 186 5.18 1.13 -1.31
N TYR A 187 5.73 0.75 -0.16
CA TYR A 187 6.75 1.54 0.52
C TYR A 187 8.02 1.72 -0.34
N ASP A 188 8.36 0.70 -1.15
CA ASP A 188 9.61 0.66 -1.92
C ASP A 188 9.47 1.24 -3.33
N PHE A 189 8.34 0.98 -4.00
CA PHE A 189 8.15 1.28 -5.43
C PHE A 189 6.91 2.11 -5.73
N GLY A 190 6.13 2.48 -4.71
CA GLY A 190 4.99 3.37 -4.86
C GLY A 190 5.41 4.80 -5.13
N PHE A 191 4.52 5.57 -5.75
CA PHE A 191 4.65 7.01 -5.88
C PHE A 191 3.56 7.71 -5.06
N LEU A 192 3.89 8.91 -4.56
CA LEU A 192 2.98 9.68 -3.72
C LEU A 192 2.12 10.63 -4.57
N THR A 193 0.87 10.77 -4.18
CA THR A 193 -0.09 11.69 -4.80
C THR A 193 -0.68 12.62 -3.73
N PRO A 194 -0.38 13.93 -3.80
CA PRO A 194 -0.92 14.88 -2.84
C PRO A 194 -2.40 15.19 -3.14
N PRO A 195 -3.19 15.58 -2.12
CA PRO A 195 -4.54 16.07 -2.32
C PRO A 195 -4.53 17.43 -3.04
N GLY A 196 -5.69 17.82 -3.60
CA GLY A 196 -5.86 19.12 -4.27
C GLY A 196 -5.37 19.19 -5.72
N TYR A 197 -4.76 18.13 -6.24
CA TYR A 197 -4.28 18.05 -7.62
C TYR A 197 -4.89 16.86 -8.36
N ARG A 198 -4.91 16.97 -9.69
CA ARG A 198 -5.23 15.85 -10.58
C ARG A 198 -3.93 15.25 -11.11
N THR A 199 -3.56 14.09 -10.60
CA THR A 199 -2.39 13.35 -11.09
C THR A 199 -2.76 12.50 -12.31
N GLN A 200 -2.10 12.73 -13.43
CA GLN A 200 -2.27 11.91 -14.65
C GLN A 200 -1.02 11.04 -14.86
N VAL A 201 -1.23 9.72 -14.90
CA VAL A 201 -0.14 8.74 -15.06
C VAL A 201 -0.27 8.05 -16.41
N ALA A 202 0.71 8.25 -17.28
CA ALA A 202 0.82 7.55 -18.55
C ALA A 202 1.63 6.26 -18.37
N ILE A 203 1.08 5.13 -18.81
CA ILE A 203 1.66 3.80 -18.58
C ILE A 203 2.07 3.14 -19.89
N LYS A 204 3.18 2.40 -19.87
CA LYS A 204 3.66 1.58 -20.98
C LYS A 204 4.13 0.23 -20.45
N ARG A 205 3.50 -0.86 -20.90
CA ARG A 205 3.89 -2.21 -20.50
C ARG A 205 5.27 -2.55 -21.09
N LYS A 206 6.17 -3.07 -20.24
CA LYS A 206 7.47 -3.62 -20.62
C LYS A 206 7.57 -5.04 -20.11
N VAL A 207 7.92 -5.98 -20.99
CA VAL A 207 8.19 -7.37 -20.61
C VAL A 207 9.70 -7.59 -20.72
N VAL A 208 10.32 -8.05 -19.63
CA VAL A 208 11.76 -8.35 -19.58
C VAL A 208 11.91 -9.85 -19.39
N ARG A 209 12.71 -10.49 -20.25
CA ARG A 209 13.05 -11.91 -20.14
C ARG A 209 14.54 -12.02 -19.91
N CYS A 210 14.92 -12.56 -18.75
CA CYS A 210 16.31 -12.82 -18.40
C CYS A 210 16.67 -14.26 -18.75
N ILE A 211 17.93 -14.48 -19.07
CA ILE A 211 18.47 -15.83 -19.26
C ILE A 211 18.92 -16.33 -17.90
N ASP A 212 18.50 -17.54 -17.53
CA ASP A 212 18.94 -18.18 -16.29
C ASP A 212 20.34 -18.77 -16.48
N LEU A 213 21.26 -18.50 -15.54
CA LEU A 213 22.64 -18.99 -15.60
C LEU A 213 22.72 -20.53 -15.54
N TYR A 214 21.73 -21.19 -14.92
CA TYR A 214 21.67 -22.66 -14.88
C TYR A 214 21.31 -23.29 -16.23
N SER A 215 20.68 -22.54 -17.13
CA SER A 215 20.37 -23.02 -18.50
C SER A 215 21.57 -23.01 -19.45
N LEU A 216 22.72 -22.51 -18.99
CA LEU A 216 23.95 -22.37 -19.77
C LEU A 216 25.01 -23.43 -19.46
N GLN A 217 24.71 -24.40 -18.58
CA GLN A 217 25.62 -25.51 -18.31
C GLN A 217 25.63 -26.52 -19.47
N PRO A 218 26.81 -26.90 -19.98
CA PRO A 218 26.91 -27.95 -20.99
C PRO A 218 26.56 -29.32 -20.39
N VAL A 219 25.78 -30.12 -21.13
CA VAL A 219 25.65 -31.58 -20.91
C VAL A 219 26.96 -32.26 -21.29
#